data_AF-A0A8T3QSY0-F1
#
_entry.id   AF-A0A8T3QSY0-F1
#
_cell.length_a   1.000
_cell.length_b   1.000
_cell.length_c   1.000
_cell.angle_alpha   90.00
_cell.angle_beta   90.00
_cell.angle_gamma   90.00
#
_symmetry.space_group_name_H-M   'P 1'
#
loop_
_entity.id
_entity.type
_entity.pdbx_description
1 polymer ?
#
loop_
_entity_poly.entity_id
_entity_poly.type
_entity_poly.pdbx_seq_one_letter_code
_entity_poly.pdbx_strand_id
1 'polypeptide(L)' 'NHLEAGEAVYDAFLGSGTTLVAAETLGRRCLGMEIDPKYCQLAIERWHNFTGQQAVRADG' A
#
# COMPACT_ATOMS: atom_id res chain seq x y z
N ASN A 1 -11.13 -6.34 -14.20
CA ASN A 1 -10.33 -5.30 -13.52
C ASN A 1 -9.42 -4.71 -14.59
N HIS A 2 -9.52 -3.41 -14.90
CA HIS A 2 -9.06 -2.80 -16.17
C HIS A 2 -7.64 -2.21 -16.10
N LEU A 3 -6.91 -2.44 -15.00
CA LEU A 3 -5.58 -1.87 -14.77
C LEU A 3 -4.48 -2.81 -15.26
N GLU A 4 -3.47 -2.27 -15.91
CA GLU A 4 -2.27 -3.01 -16.31
C GLU A 4 -1.19 -2.97 -15.21
N ALA A 5 -0.16 -3.79 -15.34
CA ALA A 5 1.01 -3.70 -14.46
C ALA A 5 1.68 -2.31 -14.59
N GLY A 6 2.17 -1.76 -13.48
CA GLY A 6 2.76 -0.41 -13.42
C GLY A 6 1.74 0.74 -13.28
N GLU A 7 0.45 0.50 -13.52
CA GLU A 7 -0.59 1.50 -13.26
C GLU A 7 -0.84 1.67 -11.76
N ALA A 8 -1.38 2.84 -11.40
CA ALA A 8 -1.69 3.17 -10.02
C ALA A 8 -3.14 2.81 -9.67
N VAL A 9 -3.33 2.17 -8.51
CA VAL A 9 -4.63 2.06 -7.84
C VAL A 9 -4.66 3.02 -6.67
N TYR A 10 -5.77 3.75 -6.53
CA TYR A 10 -6.00 4.65 -5.41
C TYR A 10 -7.01 4.06 -4.43
N ASP A 11 -6.69 4.13 -3.14
CA ASP A 11 -7.55 3.69 -2.04
C ASP A 11 -7.58 4.75 -0.94
N ALA A 12 -8.72 5.45 -0.81
CA ALA A 12 -8.88 6.51 0.17
C ALA A 12 -9.08 6.00 1.61
N PHE A 13 -9.30 4.69 1.78
CA PHE A 13 -9.56 4.04 3.07
C PHE A 13 -8.74 2.75 3.16
N LEU A 14 -7.42 2.93 3.10
CA LEU A 14 -6.47 1.83 2.98
C LEU A 14 -6.61 0.82 4.14
N GLY A 15 -7.03 1.27 5.32
CA GLY A 15 -7.23 0.45 6.50
C GLY A 15 -5.98 -0.37 6.79
N SER A 16 -6.12 -1.69 6.86
CA SER A 16 -5.00 -2.60 7.13
C SER A 16 -4.08 -2.86 5.92
N GLY A 17 -4.32 -2.24 4.76
CA GLY A 17 -3.44 -2.34 3.59
C GLY A 17 -3.65 -3.57 2.70
N THR A 18 -4.88 -4.10 2.60
CA THR A 18 -5.17 -5.22 1.68
C THR A 18 -4.98 -4.82 0.21
N THR A 19 -5.44 -3.63 -0.18
CA THR A 19 -5.24 -3.08 -1.53
C THR A 19 -3.76 -2.89 -1.86
N LEU A 20 -2.95 -2.47 -0.88
CA LEU A 20 -1.50 -2.34 -1.03
C LEU A 20 -0.83 -3.68 -1.36
N VAL A 21 -1.13 -4.75 -0.61
CA VAL A 21 -0.58 -6.09 -0.87
C VAL A 21 -1.05 -6.65 -2.22
N ALA A 22 -2.31 -6.42 -2.58
CA ALA A 22 -2.84 -6.85 -3.88
C ALA A 22 -2.16 -6.11 -5.04
N ALA A 23 -1.92 -4.81 -4.91
CA ALA A 23 -1.20 -4.02 -5.90
C ALA A 23 0.24 -4.52 -6.06
N GLU A 24 0.95 -4.76 -4.96
CA GLU A 24 2.32 -5.30 -4.96
C GLU A 24 2.38 -6.65 -5.70
N THR A 25 1.46 -7.57 -5.38
CA THR A 25 1.38 -8.90 -6.03
C THR A 25 1.14 -8.80 -7.54
N LEU A 26 0.43 -7.76 -7.99
CA LEU A 26 0.11 -7.53 -9.39
C LEU A 26 1.13 -6.64 -10.12
N GLY A 27 2.23 -6.26 -9.45
CA GLY A 27 3.23 -5.34 -10.02
C GLY A 27 2.66 -3.94 -10.30
N ARG A 28 1.70 -3.49 -9.49
CA ARG A 28 1.04 -2.19 -9.60
C ARG A 28 1.49 -1.25 -8.49
N ARG A 29 1.29 0.05 -8.70
CA ARG A 29 1.51 1.07 -7.66
C ARG A 29 0.23 1.25 -6.85
N CYS A 30 0.33 1.30 -5.53
CA CYS A 30 -0.78 1.66 -4.66
C CYS A 30 -0.57 3.06 -4.08
N LEU A 31 -1.57 3.92 -4.23
CA LEU A 31 -1.67 5.21 -3.56
C LEU A 31 -2.78 5.09 -2.51
N GLY A 32 -2.39 4.86 -1.27
CA GLY A 32 -3.33 4.67 -0.17
C GLY A 32 -3.34 5.86 0.79
N MET A 33 -4.51 6.16 1.36
CA MET A 33 -4.65 7.07 2.50
C MET A 33 -5.39 6.36 3.63
N GLU A 34 -5.00 6.68 4.85
CA GLU A 34 -5.66 6.21 6.06
C GLU A 34 -5.57 7.31 7.13
N ILE A 35 -6.66 7.52 7.85
CA ILE A 35 -6.78 8.60 8.83
C ILE A 35 -6.36 8.14 10.22
N ASP A 36 -6.58 6.87 10.55
CA ASP A 36 -6.18 6.32 11.85
C ASP A 36 -4.70 5.91 11.80
N PRO A 37 -3.83 6.57 12.59
CA PRO A 37 -2.40 6.26 12.62
C PRO A 37 -2.09 4.79 12.96
N LYS A 38 -2.96 4.10 13.71
CA LYS A 38 -2.79 2.68 14.02
C LYS A 38 -2.93 1.81 12.77
N TYR A 39 -3.89 2.14 11.91
CA TYR A 39 -4.07 1.43 10.64
C TYR A 39 -2.98 1.77 9.64
N CYS A 40 -2.46 3.01 9.64
CA CYS A 40 -1.26 3.36 8.87
C CYS A 40 -0.07 2.47 9.25
N GLN A 41 0.21 2.32 10.55
CA GLN A 41 1.30 1.48 11.04
C GLN A 41 1.08 0.00 10.67
N LEU A 42 -0.15 -0.50 10.83
CA LEU A 42 -0.50 -1.87 10.47
C LEU A 42 -0.31 -2.15 8.97
N ALA A 43 -0.68 -1.19 8.10
CA ALA A 43 -0.47 -1.31 6.66
C ALA A 43 1.03 -1.35 6.30
N ILE A 44 1.85 -0.52 6.95
CA ILE A 44 3.32 -0.51 6.79
C ILE A 44 3.91 -1.86 7.20
N GLU A 45 3.57 -2.36 8.39
CA GLU A 45 4.07 -3.65 8.89
C GLU A 45 3.66 -4.82 7.99
N ARG A 46 2.41 -4.81 7.52
CA ARG A 46 1.94 -5.83 6.58
C ARG A 46 2.76 -5.82 5.29
N TRP A 47 3.04 -4.65 4.74
CA TRP A 47 3.83 -4.53 3.52
C TRP A 47 5.31 -4.91 3.74
N HIS A 48 5.91 -4.56 4.88
CA HIS A 48 7.27 -5.03 5.25
C HIS A 48 7.31 -6.55 5.31
N ASN A 49 6.38 -7.17 6.04
CA ASN A 49 6.33 -8.62 6.20
C ASN A 49 6.09 -9.34 4.87
N PHE A 50 5.32 -8.74 3.96
CA PHE A 50 5.03 -9.31 2.65
C PHE A 50 6.21 -9.20 1.68
N THR A 51 6.91 -8.06 1.65
CA THR A 51 7.95 -7.77 0.65
C THR A 51 9.39 -7.98 1.14
N GLY A 52 9.60 -7.98 2.45
CA GLY A 52 10.93 -7.90 3.06
C GLY A 52 11.60 -6.53 2.94
N GLN A 53 10.90 -5.52 2.39
CA GLN A 53 11.44 -4.16 2.21
C GLN A 53 11.10 -3.26 3.40
N GLN A 54 11.80 -2.13 3.52
CA GLN A 54 11.50 -1.09 4.50
C GLN A 54 10.83 0.12 3.86
N ALA A 55 9.82 0.64 4.54
CA ALA A 55 9.07 1.79 4.10
C ALA A 55 9.91 3.04 4.35
N VAL A 56 9.97 3.90 3.35
CA VAL A 56 10.69 5.17 3.43
C VAL A 56 9.66 6.28 3.58
N ARG A 57 9.87 7.14 4.57
CA ARG A 57 9.10 8.38 4.68
C ARG A 57 9.52 9.26 3.50
N ALA A 58 8.57 9.60 2.64
CA ALA A 58 8.83 10.58 1.59
C ALA A 58 9.15 11.92 2.27
N ASP A 59 10.35 12.43 2.05
CA ASP A 59 10.70 13.79 2.42
C ASP A 59 9.99 14.74 1.46
N GLY A 60 9.34 15.77 2.02
CA GLY A 60 8.69 16.84 1.28
C GLY A 60 9.63 18.03 1.12
#